data_AF-A0A290QLV3-F1
#
_entry.id   AF-A0A290QLV3-F1
#
_cell.length_a   1.000
_cell.length_b   1.000
_cell.length_c   1.000
_cell.angle_alpha   90.00
_cell.angle_beta   90.00
_cell.angle_gamma   90.00
#
_symmetry.space_group_name_H-M   'P 1'
#
loop_
_entity.id
_entity.type
_entity.pdbx_description
1 polymer ?
#
loop_
_entity_poly.entity_id
_entity_poly.type
_entity_poly.pdbx_seq_one_letter_code
_entity_poly.pdbx_strand_id
1 'polypeptide(L)'
;MSSETPIDPEAIENLRALTPDDPDSFLRDIIGIFLDDTPARIAELRQSMASGDREQFTRAAHSIKGSSSNLGTTQLRTISAELEQRGKTEPITGLATRVDDLDQAFSVAKQALEKLLPPV
;
A
#
# COMPACT_ATOMS: atom_id res chain seq x y z
N MET A 1 4.11 -11.15 -21.60
CA MET A 1 3.98 -9.86 -20.91
C MET A 1 2.62 -9.87 -20.24
N SER A 2 2.52 -10.49 -19.07
CA SER A 2 1.24 -10.63 -18.38
C SER A 2 0.79 -9.24 -17.93
N SER A 3 -0.36 -8.82 -18.43
CA SER A 3 -1.10 -7.68 -17.91
C SER A 3 -1.57 -8.03 -16.49
N GLU A 4 -0.68 -7.88 -15.50
CA GLU A 4 -1.09 -7.92 -14.10
C GLU A 4 -1.89 -6.65 -13.82
N THR A 5 -3.19 -6.83 -13.61
CA THR A 5 -4.08 -5.78 -13.14
C THR A 5 -3.50 -5.23 -11.83
N PRO A 6 -3.36 -3.90 -11.67
CA PRO A 6 -2.74 -3.30 -10.49
C PRO A 6 -3.50 -3.54 -9.17
N ILE A 7 -4.73 -4.04 -9.28
CA ILE A 7 -5.65 -4.35 -8.19
C ILE A 7 -6.19 -5.76 -8.42
N ASP A 8 -6.17 -6.59 -7.38
CA ASP A 8 -6.85 -7.88 -7.32
C ASP A 8 -8.38 -7.66 -7.22
N PRO A 9 -9.16 -8.07 -8.25
CA PRO A 9 -10.60 -7.88 -8.25
C PRO A 9 -11.31 -8.64 -7.11
N GLU A 10 -10.77 -9.79 -6.67
CA GLU A 10 -11.39 -10.59 -5.60
C GLU A 10 -11.37 -9.82 -4.27
N ALA A 11 -10.30 -9.07 -3.99
CA ALA A 11 -10.23 -8.21 -2.81
C ALA A 11 -11.32 -7.12 -2.81
N ILE A 12 -11.59 -6.52 -3.97
CA ILE A 12 -12.64 -5.50 -4.12
C ILE A 12 -14.03 -6.10 -3.94
N GLU A 13 -14.29 -7.27 -4.52
CA GLU A 13 -15.55 -7.99 -4.33
C GLU A 13 -15.78 -8.38 -2.86
N ASN A 14 -14.74 -8.85 -2.17
CA ASN A 14 -14.80 -9.17 -0.75
C ASN A 14 -15.13 -7.93 0.11
N LEU A 15 -14.56 -6.77 -0.20
CA LEU A 15 -14.88 -5.53 0.50
C LEU A 15 -16.33 -5.09 0.25
N ARG A 16 -16.80 -5.18 -1.00
CA ARG A 16 -18.19 -4.87 -1.38
C ARG A 16 -19.21 -5.78 -0.69
N ALA A 17 -18.86 -7.04 -0.47
CA ALA A 17 -19.73 -8.01 0.18
C ALA A 17 -19.97 -7.72 1.67
N LEU A 18 -19.16 -6.87 2.31
CA LEU A 18 -19.32 -6.51 3.72
C LEU A 18 -20.50 -5.55 3.97
N THR A 19 -20.94 -4.79 2.96
CA THR A 19 -22.09 -3.89 3.02
C THR A 19 -23.07 -4.16 1.87
N PRO A 20 -23.93 -5.19 1.96
CA PRO A 20 -24.82 -5.57 0.85
C PRO A 20 -25.80 -4.47 0.42
N ASP A 21 -26.24 -3.62 1.36
CA ASP A 21 -27.19 -2.53 1.10
C ASP A 21 -26.54 -1.30 0.45
N ASP A 22 -25.22 -1.14 0.61
CA ASP A 22 -24.41 -0.12 -0.08
C ASP A 22 -22.97 -0.65 -0.29
N PRO A 23 -22.75 -1.44 -1.35
CA PRO A 23 -21.49 -2.15 -1.56
C PRO A 23 -20.28 -1.21 -1.71
N ASP A 24 -20.49 0.00 -2.21
CA ASP A 24 -19.41 0.96 -2.44
C ASP A 24 -19.12 1.86 -1.23
N SER A 25 -20.00 1.92 -0.21
CA SER A 25 -19.77 2.73 1.00
C SER A 25 -18.49 2.35 1.73
N PHE A 26 -18.39 1.10 2.18
CA PHE A 26 -17.21 0.61 2.90
C PHE A 26 -15.95 0.64 2.04
N LEU A 27 -16.09 0.31 0.74
CA LEU A 27 -14.99 0.39 -0.21
C LEU A 27 -14.44 1.82 -0.31
N ARG A 28 -15.31 2.83 -0.41
CA ARG A 28 -14.93 4.25 -0.47
C ARG A 28 -14.19 4.69 0.79
N ASP A 29 -14.66 4.30 1.97
CA ASP A 29 -14.01 4.65 3.24
C ASP A 29 -12.62 4.04 3.35
N ILE A 30 -12.47 2.75 3.03
CA ILE A 30 -11.17 2.06 3.09
C ILE A 30 -10.20 2.61 2.04
N ILE A 31 -10.67 2.91 0.83
CA ILE A 31 -9.84 3.58 -0.18
C ILE A 31 -9.40 4.96 0.31
N GLY A 32 -10.30 5.77 0.87
CA GLY A 32 -9.97 7.09 1.42
C GLY A 32 -8.88 7.02 2.49
N ILE A 33 -9.07 6.14 3.49
CA ILE A 33 -8.08 5.92 4.55
C ILE A 33 -6.72 5.49 3.98
N PHE A 34 -6.72 4.58 3.00
CA PHE A 34 -5.49 4.11 2.37
C PHE A 34 -4.76 5.22 1.59
N LEU A 35 -5.49 6.03 0.83
CA LEU A 35 -4.93 7.13 0.04
C LEU A 35 -4.36 8.24 0.92
N ASP A 36 -4.95 8.46 2.11
CA ASP A 36 -4.50 9.47 3.07
C ASP A 36 -3.33 8.97 3.94
N ASP A 37 -3.34 7.73 4.40
CA ASP A 37 -2.32 7.19 5.32
C ASP A 37 -1.03 6.77 4.60
N THR A 38 -1.14 6.15 3.41
CA THR A 38 0.03 5.56 2.73
C THR A 38 1.15 6.58 2.42
N PRO A 39 0.87 7.82 1.97
CA PRO A 39 1.91 8.84 1.79
C PRO A 39 2.68 9.15 3.08
N ALA A 40 1.99 9.20 4.22
CA ALA A 40 2.62 9.44 5.52
C ALA A 40 3.55 8.28 5.89
N ARG A 41 3.14 7.03 5.65
CA ARG A 41 3.98 5.84 5.88
C ARG A 41 5.20 5.79 4.97
N ILE A 42 5.08 6.20 3.70
CA ILE A 42 6.22 6.33 2.78
C ILE A 42 7.20 7.41 3.27
N ALA A 43 6.68 8.53 3.78
CA ALA A 43 7.52 9.56 4.38
C ALA A 43 8.25 9.05 5.64
N GLU A 44 7.61 8.25 6.49
CA GLU A 44 8.23 7.60 7.65
C GLU A 44 9.34 6.61 7.25
N LEU A 45 9.19 5.86 6.14
CA LEU A 45 10.27 5.04 5.58
C LEU A 45 11.48 5.91 5.21
N ARG A 46 11.25 7.06 4.58
CA ARG A 46 12.34 8.00 4.21
C ARG A 46 13.00 8.62 5.43
N GLN A 47 12.21 9.03 6.43
CA GLN A 47 12.72 9.61 7.67
C GLN A 47 13.54 8.60 8.48
N SER A 48 13.06 7.36 8.61
CA SER A 48 13.76 6.30 9.32
C SER A 48 15.10 5.94 8.68
N MET A 49 15.22 6.01 7.34
CA MET A 49 16.52 5.88 6.68
C MET A 49 17.50 6.99 7.08
N ALA A 50 17.03 8.23 7.27
CA ALA A 50 17.87 9.35 7.69
C ALA A 50 18.27 9.28 9.18
N SER A 51 17.37 8.79 10.05
CA SER A 51 17.62 8.66 11.49
C SER A 51 18.27 7.34 11.89
N GLY A 52 18.30 6.33 11.01
CA GLY A 52 18.75 4.99 11.31
C GLY A 52 17.74 4.15 12.12
N ASP A 53 16.49 4.62 12.27
CA ASP A 53 15.45 3.95 13.06
C ASP A 53 14.84 2.75 12.32
N ARG A 54 15.48 1.59 12.45
CA ARG A 54 15.02 0.33 11.87
C ARG A 54 13.62 -0.10 12.36
N GLU A 55 13.28 0.19 13.60
CA GLU A 55 11.99 -0.22 14.15
C GLU A 55 10.85 0.58 13.51
N GLN A 56 11.02 1.91 13.37
CA GLN A 56 10.09 2.75 12.62
C GLN A 56 9.99 2.33 11.16
N PHE A 57 11.11 2.05 10.49
CA PHE A 57 11.13 1.59 9.10
C PHE A 57 10.28 0.31 8.92
N THR A 58 10.51 -0.70 9.75
CA THR A 58 9.82 -1.99 9.63
C THR A 58 8.34 -1.88 9.97
N ARG A 59 7.96 -1.05 10.95
CA ARG A 59 6.55 -0.76 11.26
C ARG A 59 5.84 -0.05 10.11
N ALA A 60 6.45 0.99 9.52
CA ALA A 60 5.86 1.69 8.38
C ALA A 60 5.65 0.75 7.19
N ALA A 61 6.63 -0.09 6.87
CA ALA A 61 6.50 -1.12 5.83
C ALA A 61 5.38 -2.13 6.15
N HIS A 62 5.28 -2.59 7.40
CA HIS A 62 4.23 -3.49 7.84
C HIS A 62 2.82 -2.90 7.68
N SER A 63 2.63 -1.63 8.07
CA SER A 63 1.35 -0.94 7.91
C SER A 63 0.93 -0.84 6.44
N ILE A 64 1.85 -0.44 5.55
CA ILE A 64 1.58 -0.38 4.10
C ILE A 64 1.19 -1.76 3.58
N LYS A 65 1.89 -2.82 3.98
CA LYS A 65 1.59 -4.20 3.58
C LYS A 65 0.18 -4.63 3.98
N GLY A 66 -0.25 -4.30 5.20
CA GLY A 66 -1.58 -4.60 5.71
C GLY A 66 -2.66 -3.93 4.87
N SER A 67 -2.58 -2.61 4.72
CA SER A 67 -3.56 -1.84 3.95
C SER A 67 -3.57 -2.24 2.47
N SER A 68 -2.39 -2.52 1.89
CA SER A 68 -2.26 -3.02 0.52
C SER A 68 -2.92 -4.39 0.31
N SER A 69 -2.87 -5.26 1.33
CA SER A 69 -3.49 -6.58 1.27
C SER A 69 -5.01 -6.49 1.26
N ASN A 70 -5.58 -5.56 2.05
CA ASN A 70 -7.02 -5.36 2.12
C ASN A 70 -7.61 -4.88 0.79
N LEU A 71 -6.89 -3.99 0.08
CA LEU A 71 -7.33 -3.40 -1.18
C LEU A 71 -6.86 -4.16 -2.43
N GLY A 72 -6.17 -5.29 -2.27
CA GLY A 72 -5.68 -6.07 -3.40
C GLY A 72 -4.59 -5.38 -4.22
N THR A 73 -3.89 -4.38 -3.68
CA THR A 73 -2.81 -3.68 -4.42
C THR A 73 -1.54 -4.53 -4.39
N THR A 74 -1.51 -5.58 -5.23
CA THR A 74 -0.55 -6.69 -5.15
C THR A 74 0.91 -6.24 -5.22
N GLN A 75 1.24 -5.32 -6.13
CA GLN A 75 2.61 -4.83 -6.25
C GLN A 75 3.05 -4.09 -4.99
N LEU A 76 2.19 -3.23 -4.43
CA LEU A 76 2.48 -2.47 -3.22
C LEU A 76 2.67 -3.37 -2.00
N ARG A 77 1.81 -4.40 -1.87
CA ARG A 77 1.92 -5.44 -0.86
C ARG A 77 3.26 -6.19 -0.95
N THR A 78 3.67 -6.56 -2.16
CA THR A 78 4.92 -7.29 -2.38
C THR A 78 6.13 -6.45 -1.99
N ILE A 79 6.21 -5.21 -2.49
CA ILE A 79 7.33 -4.31 -2.19
C ILE A 79 7.41 -4.02 -0.68
N SER A 80 6.28 -3.70 -0.05
CA SER A 80 6.25 -3.41 1.39
C SER A 80 6.60 -4.63 2.25
N ALA A 81 6.20 -5.84 1.86
CA ALA A 81 6.61 -7.07 2.53
C ALA A 81 8.13 -7.32 2.42
N GLU A 82 8.72 -7.05 1.25
CA GLU A 82 10.18 -7.12 1.08
C GLU A 82 10.91 -6.09 1.93
N LEU A 83 10.44 -4.83 1.96
CA LEU A 83 10.99 -3.78 2.81
C LEU A 83 10.89 -4.15 4.29
N GLU A 84 9.76 -4.70 4.74
CA GLU A 84 9.59 -5.16 6.12
C GLU A 84 10.60 -6.26 6.47
N GLN A 85 10.77 -7.25 5.60
CA GLN A 85 11.69 -8.38 5.83
C GLN A 85 13.15 -7.94 5.79
N ARG A 86 13.56 -7.27 4.71
CA ARG A 86 14.94 -6.81 4.53
C ARG A 86 15.30 -5.74 5.55
N GLY A 87 14.37 -4.88 5.93
CA GLY A 87 14.58 -3.89 6.97
C GLY A 87 14.97 -4.50 8.32
N LYS A 88 14.56 -5.75 8.62
CA LYS A 88 14.95 -6.46 9.86
C LYS A 88 16.39 -6.95 9.84
N THR A 89 16.95 -7.26 8.67
CA THR A 89 18.23 -7.98 8.53
C THR A 89 19.33 -7.15 7.86
N GLU A 90 18.98 -6.22 6.97
CA GLU A 90 19.88 -5.42 6.15
C GLU A 90 19.90 -3.95 6.57
N PRO A 91 20.98 -3.20 6.30
CA PRO A 91 21.00 -1.75 6.52
C PRO A 91 19.88 -1.05 5.73
N ILE A 92 18.99 -0.35 6.44
CA ILE A 92 17.80 0.28 5.83
C ILE A 92 18.16 1.39 4.82
N THR A 93 19.34 2.02 4.96
CA THR A 93 19.86 3.01 4.01
C THR A 93 20.11 2.42 2.61
N GLY A 94 20.36 1.11 2.52
CA GLY A 94 20.52 0.39 1.25
C GLY A 94 19.19 0.06 0.55
N LEU A 95 18.05 0.40 1.15
CA LEU A 95 16.72 0.09 0.63
C LEU A 95 16.06 1.29 -0.07
N ALA A 96 16.75 2.42 -0.22
CA ALA A 96 16.20 3.65 -0.80
C ALA A 96 15.54 3.45 -2.17
N THR A 97 16.22 2.76 -3.10
CA THR A 97 15.65 2.44 -4.43
C THR A 97 14.34 1.64 -4.31
N ARG A 98 14.24 0.76 -3.33
CA ARG A 98 13.03 -0.04 -3.12
C ARG A 98 11.89 0.75 -2.49
N VAL A 99 12.22 1.79 -1.70
CA VAL A 99 11.23 2.78 -1.22
C VAL A 99 10.73 3.64 -2.38
N ASP A 100 11.59 3.99 -3.35
CA ASP A 100 11.15 4.71 -4.55
C ASP A 100 10.26 3.85 -5.46
N ASP A 101 10.58 2.56 -5.62
CA ASP A 101 9.69 1.60 -6.29
C ASP A 101 8.32 1.51 -5.61
N LEU A 102 8.29 1.54 -4.28
CA LEU A 102 7.05 1.53 -3.49
C LEU A 102 6.21 2.77 -3.78
N ASP A 103 6.83 3.95 -3.82
CA ASP A 103 6.16 5.22 -4.11
C ASP A 103 5.57 5.26 -5.53
N GLN A 104 6.31 4.73 -6.51
CA GLN A 104 5.82 4.58 -7.87
C GLN A 104 4.65 3.59 -7.96
N ALA A 105 4.75 2.45 -7.28
CA ALA A 105 3.66 1.48 -7.21
C ALA A 105 2.41 2.07 -6.51
N PHE A 106 2.59 2.92 -5.49
CA PHE A 106 1.50 3.61 -4.82
C PHE A 106 0.79 4.57 -5.79
N SER A 107 1.56 5.31 -6.58
CA SER A 107 1.02 6.22 -7.61
C SER A 107 0.17 5.49 -8.66
N VAL A 108 0.56 4.26 -9.04
CA VAL A 108 -0.22 3.41 -9.95
C VAL A 108 -1.48 2.87 -9.26
N ALA A 109 -1.34 2.36 -8.03
CA ALA A 109 -2.46 1.85 -7.24
C ALA A 109 -3.52 2.93 -6.98
N LYS A 110 -3.08 4.14 -6.62
CA LYS A 110 -3.95 5.31 -6.43
C LYS A 110 -4.83 5.58 -7.64
N GLN A 111 -4.24 5.69 -8.82
CA GLN A 111 -4.99 5.93 -10.06
C GLN A 111 -5.97 4.80 -10.39
N ALA A 112 -5.63 3.57 -10.04
CA ALA A 112 -6.49 2.42 -10.27
C ALA A 112 -7.68 2.41 -9.28
N LEU A 113 -7.43 2.72 -7.99
CA LEU A 113 -8.46 2.78 -6.95
C LEU A 113 -9.43 3.94 -7.18
N GLU A 114 -8.93 5.12 -7.58
CA GLU A 114 -9.76 6.28 -7.92
C GLU A 114 -10.74 6.00 -9.07
N LYS A 115 -10.39 5.11 -10.01
CA LYS A 115 -11.28 4.69 -11.10
C LYS A 115 -12.39 3.73 -10.66
N LEU A 116 -12.25 3.09 -9.50
CA LEU A 116 -13.27 2.19 -8.95
C LEU A 116 -14.41 2.95 -8.25
N LEU A 117 -14.16 4.20 -7.85
CA LEU A 117 -15.14 5.03 -7.17
C LEU A 117 -15.91 5.85 -8.22
N PRO A 118 -17.25 5.73 -8.30
CA PRO A 118 -18.04 6.62 -9.16
C PRO A 118 -17.89 8.07 -8.67
N PRO A 119 -17.90 9.05 -9.59
CA PRO A 119 -17.96 10.46 -9.20
C PRO A 119 -19.25 10.69 -8.38
N VAL A 120 -19.10 11.34 -7.23
CA VAL A 120 -20.19 11.85 -6.40
C VAL A 120 -20.93 12.98 -7.08
#